data_AF-A0A2U2ZCH6-F1
#
_entry.id   AF-A0A2U2ZCH6-F1
#
_cell.length_a   1.000
_cell.length_b   1.000
_cell.length_c   1.000
_cell.angle_alpha   90.00
_cell.angle_beta   90.00
_cell.angle_gamma   90.00
#
_symmetry.space_group_name_H-M   'P 1'
#
loop_
_entity.id
_entity.type
_entity.pdbx_description
1 polymer ?
#
loop_
_entity_poly.entity_id
_entity_poly.type
_entity_poly.pdbx_seq_one_letter_code
_entity_poly.pdbx_strand_id
1 'polypeptide(L)' 'MKAQHSALCVEEAEEVVKELRALLAKTGITLPSLGLDPVSLAREAPCPLVDLGRCSVDTARRIAAAMAAAAR' A
#
# COMPACT_ATOMS: atom_id res chain seq x y z
N MET A 1 -11.09 24.56 3.44
CA MET A 1 -9.86 24.19 2.69
C MET A 1 -9.23 22.88 3.18
N LYS A 2 -9.00 22.67 4.49
CA LYS A 2 -8.39 21.43 5.02
C LYS A 2 -9.14 20.12 4.67
N ALA A 3 -10.46 20.10 4.80
CA ALA A 3 -11.27 18.91 4.53
C ALA A 3 -11.22 18.44 3.06
N GLN A 4 -11.10 19.38 2.12
CA GLN A 4 -11.02 19.10 0.69
C GLN A 4 -9.63 18.56 0.31
N HIS A 5 -8.58 19.06 0.97
CA HIS A 5 -7.23 18.55 0.83
C HIS A 5 -7.09 17.11 1.37
N SER A 6 -7.73 16.80 2.51
CA SER A 6 -7.68 15.45 3.07
C SER A 6 -8.43 14.40 2.25
N ALA A 7 -9.53 14.76 1.58
CA ALA A 7 -10.25 13.84 0.70
C ALA A 7 -9.41 13.45 -0.53
N LEU A 8 -8.73 14.42 -1.15
CA LEU A 8 -7.79 14.16 -2.25
C LEU A 8 -6.65 13.23 -1.84
N CYS A 9 -6.16 13.36 -0.59
CA CYS A 9 -5.13 12.45 -0.08
C CYS A 9 -5.61 11.00 0.08
N VAL A 10 -6.91 10.77 0.33
CA VAL A 10 -7.47 9.41 0.44
C VAL A 10 -7.56 8.76 -0.93
N GLU A 11 -8.11 9.46 -1.92
CA GLU A 11 -8.22 8.96 -3.31
C GLU A 11 -6.83 8.63 -3.89
N GLU A 12 -5.84 9.50 -3.66
CA GLU A 12 -4.46 9.24 -4.07
C GLU A 12 -3.89 7.98 -3.41
N ALA A 13 -4.12 7.81 -2.10
CA ALA A 13 -3.64 6.64 -1.38
C ALA A 13 -4.32 5.34 -1.84
N GLU A 14 -5.61 5.38 -2.19
CA GLU A 14 -6.33 4.22 -2.76
C GLU A 14 -5.77 3.81 -4.13
N GLU A 15 -5.47 4.77 -5.01
CA GLU A 15 -4.85 4.46 -6.30
C GLU A 15 -3.43 3.90 -6.14
N VAL A 16 -2.64 4.41 -5.17
CA VAL A 16 -1.34 3.82 -4.83
C VAL A 16 -1.48 2.37 -4.35
N VAL A 17 -2.45 2.06 -3.49
CA VAL A 17 -2.72 0.69 -3.03
C VAL A 17 -3.07 -0.23 -4.19
N LYS A 18 -3.89 0.24 -5.13
CA LYS A 18 -4.28 -0.50 -6.33
C LYS A 18 -3.12 -0.76 -7.27
N GLU A 19 -2.26 0.24 -7.48
CA GLU A 19 -1.03 0.09 -8.26
C GLU A 19 -0.09 -0.94 -7.62
N LEU A 20 0.14 -0.85 -6.31
CA LEU A 20 0.94 -1.81 -5.57
C LEU A 20 0.38 -3.23 -5.69
N ARG A 21 -0.94 -3.41 -5.55
CA ARG A 21 -1.60 -4.71 -5.75
C ARG A 21 -1.36 -5.26 -7.16
N ALA A 22 -1.50 -4.42 -8.18
CA ALA A 22 -1.28 -4.83 -9.58
C ALA A 22 0.18 -5.23 -9.84
N LEU A 23 1.15 -4.47 -9.33
CA LEU A 23 2.58 -4.78 -9.48
C LEU A 23 2.98 -6.06 -8.75
N LEU A 24 2.52 -6.24 -7.50
CA LEU A 24 2.76 -7.47 -6.74
C LEU A 24 2.17 -8.68 -7.46
N ALA A 25 0.95 -8.58 -8.00
CA ALA A 25 0.32 -9.64 -8.75
C ALA A 25 1.12 -10.05 -10.00
N LYS A 26 1.75 -9.10 -10.72
CA LYS A 26 2.64 -9.38 -11.86
C LYS A 26 3.85 -10.23 -11.46
N THR A 27 4.27 -10.19 -10.20
CA THR A 27 5.35 -11.00 -9.64
C THR A 27 4.88 -12.29 -8.96
N GLY A 28 3.59 -12.61 -9.04
CA GLY A 28 2.99 -13.77 -8.38
C GLY A 28 2.87 -13.62 -6.87
N ILE A 29 2.90 -12.39 -6.35
CA ILE A 29 2.81 -12.07 -4.92
C ILE A 29 1.43 -11.50 -4.63
N THR A 30 0.79 -12.03 -3.59
CA THR A 30 -0.48 -11.50 -3.07
C THR A 30 -0.33 -11.12 -1.61
N LEU A 31 -0.71 -9.90 -1.26
CA LEU A 31 -0.84 -9.43 0.13
C LEU A 31 -2.32 -9.14 0.41
N PRO A 32 -3.08 -10.11 0.97
CA PRO A 32 -4.52 -9.94 1.19
C PRO A 32 -4.85 -8.73 2.06
N SER A 33 -3.99 -8.48 3.05
CA SER A 33 -4.09 -7.37 4.01
C SER A 33 -3.67 -6.00 3.46
N LEU A 34 -3.12 -5.92 2.24
CA LEU A 34 -2.61 -4.65 1.70
C LEU A 34 -3.75 -3.62 1.55
N GLY A 35 -3.68 -2.50 2.24
CA GLY A 35 -4.77 -1.54 2.24
C GLY A 35 -4.36 -0.20 2.83
N LEU A 36 -5.35 0.61 3.18
CA LEU A 36 -5.11 1.79 4.00
C LEU A 36 -5.30 1.42 5.47
N ASP A 37 -4.46 2.00 6.33
CA ASP A 37 -4.58 1.85 7.77
C ASP A 37 -5.89 2.54 8.24
N PRO A 38 -6.83 1.81 8.85
CA PRO A 38 -8.12 2.36 9.23
C PRO A 38 -7.99 3.45 10.31
N VAL A 39 -6.96 3.42 11.15
CA VAL A 39 -6.75 4.42 12.21
C VAL A 39 -6.34 5.77 11.58
N SER A 40 -5.51 5.74 10.55
CA SER A 40 -5.11 6.93 9.79
C SER A 40 -6.27 7.63 9.08
N LEU A 41 -7.30 6.86 8.69
CA LEU A 41 -8.53 7.34 8.07
C LEU A 41 -9.53 7.91 9.08
N ALA A 42 -9.54 7.40 10.32
CA ALA A 42 -10.49 7.83 11.36
C ALA A 42 -10.19 9.22 11.95
N ARG A 43 -9.12 9.90 11.52
CA ARG A 43 -8.73 11.23 12.01
C ARG A 43 -9.67 12.31 11.46
N GLU A 44 -9.91 13.37 12.26
CA GLU A 44 -10.71 14.55 11.85
C GLU A 44 -10.18 15.22 10.57
N ALA A 45 -8.86 15.20 10.39
CA ALA A 45 -8.20 15.46 9.11
C ALA A 45 -7.42 14.19 8.71
N PRO A 46 -7.98 13.34 7.83
CA PRO A 46 -7.34 12.11 7.39
C PRO A 46 -5.93 12.35 6.83
N CYS A 47 -4.99 11.47 7.21
CA CYS A 47 -3.65 11.41 6.64
C CYS A 47 -3.35 9.92 6.38
N PRO A 48 -3.78 9.40 5.22
CA PRO A 48 -3.80 7.97 4.96
C PRO A 48 -2.41 7.37 5.00
N LEU A 49 -2.28 6.22 5.67
CA LEU A 49 -1.09 5.39 5.64
C LEU A 49 -1.42 4.08 4.92
N VAL A 50 -0.46 3.54 4.17
CA VAL A 50 -0.60 2.23 3.55
C VAL A 50 -0.22 1.15 4.56
N ASP A 51 -1.15 0.26 4.88
CA ASP A 51 -0.88 -0.96 5.64
C ASP A 51 -0.49 -2.10 4.68
N LEU A 52 0.75 -2.57 4.80
CA LEU A 52 1.27 -3.71 4.01
C LEU A 52 0.84 -5.06 4.61
N GLY A 53 0.50 -5.08 5.90
CA GLY A 53 0.20 -6.25 6.71
C GLY A 53 1.35 -7.25 6.85
N ARG A 54 0.99 -8.49 7.18
CA ARG A 54 1.95 -9.59 7.41
C ARG A 54 2.08 -10.45 6.18
N CYS A 55 3.28 -10.94 5.92
CA CYS A 55 3.55 -11.89 4.87
C CYS A 55 4.37 -13.08 5.39
N SER A 56 4.33 -14.20 4.66
CA SER A 56 5.17 -15.36 4.98
C SER A 56 6.64 -15.08 4.66
N VAL A 57 7.57 -15.86 5.22
CA VAL A 57 9.00 -15.74 4.90
C VAL A 57 9.27 -15.96 3.40
N ASP A 58 8.56 -16.89 2.75
CA ASP A 58 8.67 -17.11 1.31
C ASP A 58 8.25 -15.87 0.53
N THR A 59 7.10 -15.28 0.89
CA THR A 59 6.60 -14.04 0.29
C THR A 59 7.59 -12.89 0.49
N ALA A 60 8.12 -12.72 1.71
CA ALA A 60 9.11 -11.69 2.02
C ALA A 60 10.38 -11.83 1.16
N ARG A 61 10.86 -13.06 0.93
CA ARG A 61 12.01 -13.32 0.05
C ARG A 61 11.72 -12.95 -1.41
N ARG A 62 10.52 -13.26 -1.92
CA ARG A 62 10.11 -12.88 -3.28
C ARG A 62 10.05 -11.36 -3.45
N ILE A 63 9.50 -10.65 -2.45
CA ILE A 63 9.50 -9.17 -2.43
C ILE A 63 10.93 -8.64 -2.47
N ALA A 64 11.81 -9.14 -1.60
CA ALA A 64 13.21 -8.71 -1.54
C ALA A 64 13.96 -8.97 -2.87
N ALA A 65 13.72 -10.11 -3.51
CA ALA A 65 14.31 -10.44 -4.80
C ALA A 65 13.82 -9.48 -5.91
N ALA A 66 12.54 -9.16 -5.95
CA ALA A 66 11.98 -8.19 -6.89
C ALA A 66 12.58 -6.79 -6.69
N MET A 67 12.71 -6.33 -5.44
CA MET A 67 13.35 -5.04 -5.13
C MET A 67 14.84 -5.02 -5.51
N ALA A 68 15.56 -6.10 -5.24
CA ALA A 68 16.98 -6.22 -5.60
C ALA A 68 17.21 -6.23 -7.12
N ALA A 69 16.24 -6.72 -7.91
CA ALA A 69 16.30 -6.65 -9.37
C ALA A 69 16.08 -5.22 -9.89
N ALA A 70 15.21 -4.44 -9.24
CA ALA A 70 14.94 -3.05 -9.61
C ALA A 70 16.02 -2.05 -9.15
N ALA A 71 16.80 -2.39 -8.12
CA ALA A 71 17.87 -1.55 -7.59
C ALA A 71 19.21 -1.65 -8.37
N ARG A 72 19.23 -2.35 -9.50
CA ARG A 72 20.38 -2.51 -10.41
C ARG A 72 20.26 -1.59 -11.61
#